data_AF-A0A7W0WUI7-F1
#
_entry.id   AF-A0A7W0WUI7-F1
#
_cell.length_a   1.000
_cell.length_b   1.000
_cell.length_c   1.000
_cell.angle_alpha   90.00
_cell.angle_beta   90.00
_cell.angle_gamma   90.00
#
_symmetry.space_group_name_H-M   'P 1'
#
loop_
_entity.id
_entity.type
_entity.pdbx_description
1 polymer ?
#
loop_
_entity_poly.entity_id
_entity_poly.type
_entity_poly.pdbx_seq_one_letter_code
_entity_poly.pdbx_strand_id
1 'polypeptide(L)'
;MMLPERTAVIVRTLMEYVRYEQNVFDNIERVLEIAHEMADEYRRAIEIALASDVALATLGPEYHPEVIVRKFLAEIRERLVQLSPAREPVTFN
;
A
#
# COMPACT_ATOMS: atom_id res chain seq x y z
N MET A 1 -15.76 6.06 -8.78
CA MET A 1 -14.58 6.85 -9.18
C MET A 1 -13.49 5.87 -9.62
N MET A 2 -12.72 6.14 -10.67
CA MET A 2 -11.57 5.28 -11.03
C MET A 2 -10.32 5.74 -10.27
N LEU A 3 -9.45 4.80 -9.91
CA LEU A 3 -8.15 5.16 -9.32
C LEU A 3 -7.24 5.80 -10.39
N PRO A 4 -6.35 6.73 -9.99
CA PRO A 4 -5.24 7.14 -10.84
C PRO A 4 -4.45 5.89 -11.30
N GLU A 5 -4.02 5.88 -12.56
CA GLU A 5 -3.32 4.73 -13.16
C GLU A 5 -2.12 4.29 -12.31
N ARG A 6 -1.31 5.26 -11.87
CA ARG A 6 -0.15 4.98 -11.02
C ARG A 6 -0.52 4.36 -9.68
N THR A 7 -1.61 4.82 -9.06
CA THR A 7 -2.14 4.24 -7.81
C THR A 7 -2.58 2.79 -8.02
N ALA A 8 -3.31 2.52 -9.10
CA ALA A 8 -3.76 1.16 -9.42
C ALA A 8 -2.58 0.21 -9.67
N VAL A 9 -1.53 0.67 -10.35
CA VAL A 9 -0.30 -0.11 -10.58
C VAL A 9 0.39 -0.43 -9.25
N ILE A 10 0.58 0.54 -8.38
CA ILE A 10 1.23 0.33 -7.07
C ILE A 10 0.44 -0.68 -6.23
N VAL A 11 -0.88 -0.51 -6.12
CA VAL A 11 -1.73 -1.44 -5.35
C VAL A 11 -1.64 -2.85 -5.94
N ARG A 12 -1.71 -3.00 -7.27
CA ARG A 12 -1.54 -4.29 -7.93
C ARG A 12 -0.18 -4.91 -7.63
N THR A 13 0.90 -4.15 -7.74
CA THR A 13 2.26 -4.62 -7.42
C THR A 13 2.34 -5.16 -6.01
N LEU A 14 1.82 -4.42 -5.02
CA LEU A 14 1.80 -4.87 -3.61
C LEU A 14 1.01 -6.17 -3.45
N MET A 15 -0.12 -6.31 -4.14
CA MET A 15 -0.95 -7.51 -4.08
C MET A 15 -0.30 -8.74 -4.75
N GLU A 16 0.51 -8.57 -5.79
CA GLU A 16 1.22 -9.69 -6.42
C GLU A 16 2.22 -10.35 -5.46
N TYR A 17 2.82 -9.61 -4.52
CA TYR A 17 3.74 -10.17 -3.52
C TYR A 17 3.08 -11.08 -2.49
N VAL A 18 1.76 -10.95 -2.32
CA VAL A 18 0.98 -11.75 -1.36
C VAL A 18 -0.05 -12.64 -2.07
N ARG A 19 0.07 -12.79 -3.39
CA ARG A 19 -0.87 -13.52 -4.24
C ARG A 19 -1.12 -14.95 -3.77
N TYR A 20 -0.06 -15.66 -3.40
CA TYR A 20 -0.12 -17.08 -3.04
C TYR A 20 -0.13 -17.32 -1.53
N GLU A 21 -0.12 -16.26 -0.74
CA GLU A 21 -0.10 -16.36 0.71
C GLU A 21 -1.49 -16.72 1.22
N GLN A 22 -1.56 -17.64 2.19
CA GLN A 22 -2.81 -17.89 2.92
C GLN A 22 -3.14 -16.72 3.86
N ASN A 23 -2.10 -16.08 4.39
CA ASN A 23 -2.19 -14.91 5.22
C ASN A 23 -1.31 -13.79 4.64
N VAL A 24 -1.93 -12.74 4.10
CA VAL A 24 -1.23 -11.61 3.47
C VAL A 24 -0.25 -10.89 4.41
N PHE A 25 -0.44 -10.99 5.72
CA PHE A 25 0.42 -10.34 6.71
C PHE A 25 1.77 -11.05 6.89
N ASP A 26 1.90 -12.31 6.48
CA ASP A 26 3.13 -13.10 6.67
C ASP A 26 4.30 -12.54 5.83
N ASN A 27 4.00 -11.86 4.73
CA ASN A 27 4.98 -11.28 3.81
C ASN A 27 5.11 -9.76 3.89
N ILE A 28 4.58 -9.13 4.95
CA ILE A 28 4.56 -7.67 5.02
C ILE A 28 5.96 -7.05 5.01
N GLU A 29 6.93 -7.68 5.68
CA GLU A 29 8.32 -7.18 5.73
C GLU A 29 8.94 -7.12 4.33
N ARG A 30 8.75 -8.18 3.53
CA ARG A 30 9.23 -8.23 2.15
C ARG A 30 8.61 -7.12 1.30
N VAL A 31 7.32 -6.83 1.52
CA VAL A 31 6.61 -5.76 0.82
C VAL A 31 7.15 -4.38 1.21
N LEU A 32 7.50 -4.19 2.49
CA LEU A 32 8.10 -2.95 2.98
C LEU A 32 9.50 -2.71 2.42
N GLU A 33 10.32 -3.76 2.27
CA GLU A 33 11.66 -3.65 1.66
C GLU A 33 11.58 -3.04 0.25
N ILE A 34 10.60 -3.44 -0.54
CA ILE A 34 10.39 -2.94 -1.91
C ILE A 34 9.84 -1.52 -1.90
N ALA A 35 8.89 -1.24 -1.00
CA ALA A 35 8.30 0.07 -0.88
C ALA A 35 9.26 1.10 -0.29
N HIS A 36 10.32 0.68 0.43
CA HIS A 36 11.21 1.58 1.17
C HIS A 36 11.89 2.64 0.30
N GLU A 37 12.40 2.27 -0.88
CA GLU A 37 13.09 3.21 -1.79
C GLU A 37 12.17 4.33 -2.31
N MET A 38 10.86 4.07 -2.32
CA MET A 38 9.83 4.99 -2.82
C MET A 38 8.71 5.16 -1.77
N ALA A 39 9.07 5.17 -0.49
CA ALA A 39 8.14 5.06 0.63
C ALA A 39 7.01 6.10 0.58
N ASP A 40 7.35 7.35 0.25
CA ASP A 40 6.36 8.42 0.12
C ASP A 40 5.38 8.23 -1.03
N GLU A 41 5.84 7.71 -2.17
CA GLU A 41 4.98 7.44 -3.32
C GLU A 41 4.02 6.31 -3.02
N TYR A 42 4.53 5.21 -2.45
CA TYR A 42 3.72 4.06 -2.06
C TYR A 42 2.70 4.44 -0.99
N ARG A 43 3.11 5.20 0.03
CA ARG A 43 2.21 5.68 1.09
C ARG A 43 1.07 6.51 0.50
N ARG A 44 1.36 7.51 -0.35
CA ARG A 44 0.33 8.36 -0.97
C ARG A 44 -0.60 7.54 -1.87
N ALA A 45 -0.07 6.61 -2.65
CA ALA A 45 -0.89 5.74 -3.48
C ALA A 45 -1.84 4.89 -2.64
N ILE A 46 -1.36 4.31 -1.53
CA ILE A 46 -2.18 3.56 -0.61
C ILE A 46 -3.26 4.44 0.04
N GLU A 47 -2.92 5.66 0.47
CA GLU A 47 -3.88 6.62 1.02
C GLU A 47 -5.02 6.93 0.04
N ILE A 48 -4.68 7.19 -1.23
CA ILE A 48 -5.67 7.43 -2.29
C ILE A 48 -6.53 6.18 -2.51
N ALA A 49 -5.93 4.98 -2.54
CA ALA A 49 -6.65 3.74 -2.75
C ALA A 49 -7.65 3.45 -1.61
N LEU A 50 -7.21 3.58 -0.36
CA LEU A 50 -8.04 3.36 0.83
C LEU A 50 -9.19 4.36 0.94
N ALA A 51 -8.99 5.60 0.50
CA ALA A 51 -10.03 6.64 0.47
C ALA A 51 -11.02 6.47 -0.70
N SER A 52 -10.77 5.56 -1.63
CA SER A 52 -11.63 5.33 -2.78
C SER A 52 -12.72 4.28 -2.54
N ASP A 53 -13.82 4.40 -3.29
CA ASP A 53 -14.90 3.40 -3.35
C ASP A 53 -14.57 2.22 -4.29
N VAL A 54 -13.34 2.14 -4.82
CA VAL A 54 -12.94 1.03 -5.69
C VAL A 54 -12.79 -0.25 -4.86
N ALA A 55 -13.30 -1.36 -5.39
CA ALA A 55 -13.05 -2.68 -4.83
C ALA A 55 -11.58 -3.07 -5.08
N LEU A 56 -10.73 -2.86 -4.08
CA LEU A 56 -9.28 -3.04 -4.24
C LEU A 56 -8.90 -4.51 -4.48
N ALA A 57 -9.72 -5.45 -4.01
CA ALA A 57 -9.59 -6.87 -4.28
C ALA A 57 -9.68 -7.21 -5.78
N THR A 58 -10.30 -6.36 -6.61
CA THR A 58 -10.38 -6.60 -8.07
C THR A 58 -9.16 -6.08 -8.82
N LEU A 59 -8.22 -5.39 -8.14
CA LEU A 59 -7.02 -4.82 -8.77
C LEU A 59 -5.86 -5.81 -8.82
N GLY A 60 -5.86 -6.76 -7.89
CA GLY A 60 -4.94 -7.89 -7.83
C GLY A 60 -5.62 -9.19 -8.30
N PRO A 61 -4.88 -10.30 -8.27
CA PRO A 61 -5.44 -11.60 -8.58
C PRO A 61 -6.47 -12.00 -7.51
N GLU A 62 -7.64 -12.50 -7.94
CA GLU A 62 -8.84 -12.75 -7.13
C GLU A 62 -8.65 -13.81 -6.03
N TYR A 63 -8.00 -13.47 -4.91
CA TYR A 63 -7.77 -14.45 -3.84
C TYR A 63 -8.09 -13.94 -2.42
N HIS A 64 -8.01 -12.64 -2.18
CA HIS A 64 -8.19 -12.08 -0.84
C HIS A 64 -9.49 -11.28 -0.72
N PRO A 65 -10.28 -11.49 0.35
CA PRO A 65 -11.47 -10.67 0.61
C PRO A 65 -11.12 -9.18 0.70
N GLU A 66 -11.99 -8.29 0.20
CA GLU A 66 -11.81 -6.83 0.20
C GLU A 66 -11.37 -6.29 1.57
N VAL A 67 -11.99 -6.78 2.65
CA VAL A 67 -11.67 -6.39 4.02
C VAL A 67 -10.22 -6.72 4.39
N ILE A 68 -9.71 -7.86 3.93
CA ILE A 68 -8.32 -8.29 4.18
C ILE A 68 -7.36 -7.43 3.38
N VAL A 69 -7.65 -7.18 2.09
CA VAL A 69 -6.86 -6.28 1.24
C VAL A 69 -6.74 -4.89 1.84
N ARG A 70 -7.84 -4.30 2.30
CA ARG A 70 -7.83 -2.96 2.93
C ARG A 70 -7.04 -2.93 4.23
N LYS A 71 -7.17 -3.96 5.08
CA LYS A 71 -6.37 -4.06 6.32
C LYS A 71 -4.87 -4.18 6.03
N PHE A 72 -4.52 -5.01 5.05
CA PHE A 72 -3.14 -5.18 4.60
C PHE A 72 -2.53 -3.88 4.10
N LEU A 73 -3.23 -3.17 3.22
CA LEU A 73 -2.77 -1.87 2.73
C LEU A 73 -2.67 -0.83 3.85
N ALA A 74 -3.61 -0.80 4.80
CA ALA A 74 -3.55 0.10 5.96
C ALA A 74 -2.32 -0.16 6.85
N GLU A 75 -2.00 -1.43 7.11
CA GLU A 75 -0.81 -1.83 7.88
C GLU A 75 0.48 -1.39 7.16
N ILE A 76 0.58 -1.58 5.84
CA ILE A 76 1.74 -1.11 5.05
C ILE A 76 1.87 0.41 5.17
N ARG A 77 0.78 1.17 5.00
CA ARG A 77 0.79 2.63 5.14
C ARG A 77 1.33 3.05 6.49
N GLU A 78 0.86 2.43 7.58
CA GLU A 78 1.28 2.77 8.94
C GLU A 78 2.78 2.53 9.17
N ARG A 79 3.30 1.42 8.66
CA ARG A 79 4.73 1.13 8.74
C ARG A 79 5.58 2.02 7.85
N LEU A 80 5.10 2.39 6.66
CA LEU A 80 5.80 3.36 5.79
C LEU A 80 5.90 4.74 6.44
N VAL A 81 4.89 5.19 7.20
CA VAL A 81 4.95 6.43 7.98
C VAL A 81 6.06 6.39 9.04
N GLN A 82 6.29 5.22 9.66
CA GLN A 82 7.36 5.05 10.64
C GLN A 82 8.75 5.04 9.99
N LEU A 83 8.88 4.52 8.77
CA LEU A 83 10.14 4.43 8.02
C LEU A 83 10.54 5.74 7.33
N SER A 84 9.57 6.59 6.99
CA SER A 84 9.79 7.96 6.54
C SER A 84 9.02 8.90 7.47
N PRO A 85 9.57 9.25 8.65
CA PRO A 85 9.04 10.37 9.40
C PRO A 85 9.13 11.56 8.45
N ALA A 86 7.97 12.10 8.05
CA ALA A 86 7.89 13.24 7.16
C ALA A 86 8.97 14.24 7.59
N ARG A 87 9.91 14.58 6.70
CA ARG A 87 10.91 15.60 7.01
C ARG A 87 10.14 16.81 7.49
N GLU A 88 10.27 17.15 8.77
CA GLU A 88 9.77 18.41 9.29
C GLU A 88 10.26 19.49 8.33
N PRO A 89 9.39 20.43 7.91
CA PRO A 89 9.88 21.58 7.18
C PRO A 89 10.94 22.23 8.05
N VAL A 90 12.19 22.22 7.60
CA VAL A 90 13.29 22.92 8.27
C VAL A 90 12.92 24.39 8.22
N THR A 91 12.30 24.89 9.29
CA THR A 91 12.16 26.32 9.54
C THR A 91 13.55 26.83 9.87
N PHE A 92 14.21 27.43 8.88
CA PHE A 92 15.35 28.31 9.13
C PHE A 92 14.79 29.56 9.85
N ASN A 93 15.11 29.69 11.14
CA ASN A 93 15.01 30.96 11.87
C ASN A 93 16.29 31.77 11.65
#